data_AF-A0A3D5R6F9-F1
#
_entry.id   AF-A0A3D5R6F9-F1
#
_cell.length_a   1.000
_cell.length_b   1.000
_cell.length_c   1.000
_cell.angle_alpha   90.00
_cell.angle_beta   90.00
_cell.angle_gamma   90.00
#
_symmetry.space_group_name_H-M   'P 1'
#
loop_
_entity.id
_entity.type
_entity.pdbx_description
1 polymer ?
#
loop_
_entity_poly.entity_id
_entity_poly.type
_entity_poly.pdbx_seq_one_letter_code
_entity_poly.pdbx_strand_id
1 'polypeptide(L)'
;MEYLLKKKCSSWVWIYRKYLKLLKNICKIDDRNLNSYHFFTFKFLMRGDAMILNNEEYKNFKQGMTVEDVIQYKDFNRNLIIVKINGNLVNKNDYNKRKLKQDDKVEIHYLLAGG
;
A
#
# COMPACT_ATOMS: atom_id res chain seq x y z
N MET A 1 18.44 3.38 -8.60
CA MET A 1 17.27 3.41 -7.66
C MET A 1 17.55 2.66 -6.36
N GLU A 2 18.13 1.45 -6.37
CA GLU A 2 18.45 0.68 -5.16
C GLU A 2 19.38 1.37 -4.14
N TYR A 3 20.32 2.19 -4.63
CA TYR A 3 21.29 2.89 -3.78
C TYR A 3 20.67 3.96 -2.87
N LEU A 4 19.62 4.63 -3.34
CA LEU A 4 18.89 5.64 -2.56
C LEU A 4 18.00 4.99 -1.50
N LEU A 5 17.44 3.81 -1.79
CA LEU A 5 16.71 2.99 -0.82
C LEU A 5 17.65 2.49 0.29
N LYS A 6 18.86 2.01 -0.04
CA LYS A 6 19.86 1.60 0.96
C LYS A 6 20.31 2.76 1.87
N LYS A 7 20.51 3.97 1.32
CA LYS A 7 20.87 5.16 2.12
C LYS A 7 19.74 5.62 3.04
N LYS A 8 18.48 5.62 2.57
CA LYS A 8 17.32 5.90 3.44
C LYS A 8 17.22 4.87 4.57
N CYS A 9 17.38 3.58 4.27
CA CYS A 9 17.32 2.51 5.27
C CYS A 9 18.41 2.66 6.36
N SER A 10 19.65 3.01 5.98
CA SER A 10 20.76 3.18 6.92
C SER A 10 20.57 4.35 7.91
N SER A 11 20.06 5.49 7.43
CA SER A 11 19.79 6.66 8.28
C SER A 11 18.63 6.42 9.25
N TRP A 12 17.55 5.76 8.79
CA TRP A 12 16.40 5.42 9.61
C TRP A 12 16.72 4.40 10.70
N VAL A 13 17.60 3.44 10.45
CA VAL A 13 18.08 2.48 11.47
C VAL A 13 18.78 3.20 12.63
N TRP A 14 19.53 4.26 12.35
CA TRP A 14 20.23 5.06 13.39
C TRP A 14 19.26 5.90 14.22
N ILE A 15 18.29 6.56 13.57
CA ILE A 15 17.23 7.32 14.24
C ILE A 15 16.39 6.38 15.12
N TYR A 16 16.02 5.22 14.59
CA TYR A 16 15.24 4.22 15.31
C TYR A 16 15.98 3.66 16.52
N ARG A 17 17.29 3.37 16.40
CA ARG A 17 18.14 2.96 17.53
C ARG A 17 18.23 4.01 18.62
N LYS A 18 18.26 5.30 18.26
CA LYS A 18 18.27 6.42 19.22
C LYS A 18 16.91 6.57 19.93
N TYR A 19 15.81 6.46 19.18
CA TYR A 19 14.45 6.49 19.73
C TYR A 19 14.14 5.30 20.65
N LEU A 20 14.57 4.08 20.29
CA LEU A 20 14.44 2.89 21.14
C LEU A 20 15.18 3.04 22.47
N LYS A 21 16.38 3.64 22.46
CA LYS A 21 17.11 3.97 23.70
C LYS A 21 16.36 4.98 24.57
N LEU A 22 15.74 5.99 23.95
CA LEU A 22 14.92 6.99 24.65
C LEU A 22 13.64 6.38 25.24
N LEU A 23 12.92 5.55 24.48
CA LEU A 23 11.69 4.89 24.94
C LEU A 23 11.93 3.89 26.07
N LYS A 24 13.07 3.16 26.04
CA LYS A 24 13.47 2.27 27.15
C LYS A 24 13.66 3.03 28.47
N ASN A 25 14.20 4.26 28.42
CA ASN A 25 14.43 5.09 29.61
C ASN A 25 13.15 5.73 30.17
N ILE A 26 12.16 6.03 29.32
CA ILE A 26 10.91 6.69 29.75
C ILE A 26 9.87 5.67 30.24
N CYS A 27 9.79 4.49 29.63
CA CYS A 27 8.65 3.59 29.83
C CYS A 27 8.93 2.32 30.68
N LYS A 28 10.16 2.11 31.22
CA LYS A 28 10.54 0.89 31.99
C LYS A 28 10.00 -0.41 31.36
N ILE A 29 10.15 -0.55 30.05
CA ILE A 29 9.61 -1.70 29.29
C ILE A 29 10.47 -2.94 29.58
N ASP A 30 9.86 -3.98 30.16
CA ASP A 30 10.50 -5.28 30.46
C ASP A 30 10.92 -6.00 29.15
N ASP A 31 12.17 -6.48 29.08
CA ASP A 31 12.82 -6.96 27.86
C ASP A 31 12.13 -8.19 27.23
N ARG A 32 11.29 -8.91 28.00
CA ARG A 32 10.54 -10.10 27.53
C ARG A 32 9.50 -9.81 26.44
N ASN A 33 9.12 -8.56 26.24
CA ASN A 33 8.09 -8.17 25.27
C ASN A 33 8.63 -7.45 24.03
N LEU A 34 9.94 -7.17 23.96
CA LEU A 34 10.53 -6.40 22.86
C LEU A 34 10.48 -7.10 21.51
N ASN A 35 10.52 -8.44 21.47
CA ASN A 35 10.45 -9.21 20.22
C ASN A 35 9.08 -9.08 19.52
N SER A 36 8.00 -8.95 20.30
CA SER A 36 6.65 -8.68 19.79
C SER A 36 6.59 -7.32 19.10
N TYR A 37 7.09 -6.27 19.77
CA TYR A 37 7.09 -4.91 19.23
C TYR A 37 8.10 -4.69 18.10
N HIS A 38 9.27 -5.34 18.13
CA HIS A 38 10.23 -5.27 17.03
C HIS A 38 9.65 -5.88 15.75
N PHE A 39 8.93 -7.01 15.85
CA PHE A 39 8.25 -7.61 14.71
C PHE A 39 7.10 -6.72 14.20
N PHE A 40 6.33 -6.14 15.12
CA PHE A 40 5.19 -5.29 14.78
C PHE A 40 5.62 -3.97 14.11
N THR A 41 6.65 -3.31 14.65
CA THR A 41 7.18 -2.04 14.13
C THR A 41 7.97 -2.23 12.83
N PHE A 42 8.69 -3.34 12.67
CA PHE A 42 9.41 -3.64 11.43
C PHE A 42 8.44 -4.02 10.30
N LYS A 43 7.38 -4.78 10.59
CA LYS A 43 6.27 -5.04 9.64
C LYS A 43 5.55 -3.75 9.25
N PHE A 44 5.38 -2.82 10.19
CA PHE A 44 4.76 -1.52 9.95
C PHE A 44 5.66 -0.59 9.11
N LEU A 45 6.97 -0.56 9.37
CA LEU A 45 7.95 0.22 8.61
C LEU A 45 8.24 -0.33 7.21
N MET A 46 8.00 -1.63 7.00
CA MET A 46 8.11 -2.31 5.70
C MET A 46 6.78 -2.36 4.95
N ARG A 47 5.74 -1.61 5.38
CA ARG A 47 4.58 -1.34 4.53
C ARG A 47 5.08 -0.54 3.33
N GLY A 48 5.38 -1.26 2.25
CA GLY A 48 5.52 -0.64 0.93
C GLY A 48 4.25 0.11 0.59
N ASP A 49 4.36 1.10 -0.29
CA ASP A 49 3.24 1.88 -0.77
C ASP A 49 2.12 0.92 -1.20
N ALA A 50 1.00 0.93 -0.47
CA ALA A 50 -0.10 0.01 -0.68
C ALA A 50 -1.34 0.81 -1.07
N MET A 51 -2.10 0.24 -1.99
CA MET A 51 -3.43 0.72 -2.38
C MET A 51 -4.46 -0.30 -1.88
N ILE A 52 -5.70 0.10 -1.68
CA ILE A 52 -6.79 -0.83 -1.37
C ILE A 52 -7.54 -1.16 -2.65
N LEU A 53 -7.65 -2.45 -2.99
CA LEU A 53 -8.43 -2.95 -4.12
C LEU A 53 -9.51 -3.89 -3.58
N ASN A 54 -10.79 -3.57 -3.81
CA ASN A 54 -11.93 -4.38 -3.35
C ASN A 54 -11.85 -4.72 -1.85
N ASN A 55 -11.54 -3.72 -1.02
CA ASN A 55 -11.36 -3.85 0.44
C ASN A 55 -10.15 -4.69 0.89
N GLU A 56 -9.23 -5.06 -0.01
CA GLU A 56 -8.01 -5.79 0.31
C GLU A 56 -6.75 -4.98 -0.02
N GLU A 57 -5.67 -5.19 0.74
CA GLU A 57 -4.37 -4.57 0.44
C GLU A 57 -3.80 -5.11 -0.88
N TYR A 58 -3.56 -4.22 -1.85
CA TYR A 58 -2.99 -4.54 -3.14
C TYR A 58 -1.45 -4.50 -3.08
N LYS A 59 -0.84 -5.69 -2.92
CA LYS A 59 0.62 -5.88 -2.74
C LYS A 59 1.48 -5.51 -3.96
N ASN A 60 0.87 -5.40 -5.14
CA ASN A 60 1.57 -5.17 -6.40
C ASN A 60 1.51 -3.71 -6.85
N PHE A 61 1.13 -2.80 -5.95
CA PHE A 61 1.07 -1.38 -6.25
C PHE A 61 2.45 -0.84 -6.66
N LYS A 62 2.44 0.01 -7.69
CA LYS A 62 3.59 0.79 -8.13
C LYS A 62 3.15 2.23 -8.32
N GLN A 63 3.96 3.17 -7.86
CA GLN A 63 3.64 4.58 -8.01
C GLN A 63 3.51 4.97 -9.49
N GLY A 64 2.39 5.61 -9.84
CA GLY A 64 2.11 6.02 -11.22
C GLY A 64 1.46 4.93 -12.09
N MET A 65 1.15 3.76 -11.53
CA MET A 65 0.30 2.75 -12.15
C MET A 65 -1.09 3.34 -12.48
N THR A 66 -1.69 2.89 -13.57
CA THR A 66 -3.01 3.30 -14.03
C THR A 66 -4.06 2.26 -13.67
N VAL A 67 -5.34 2.62 -13.82
CA VAL A 67 -6.44 1.66 -13.68
C VAL A 67 -6.31 0.53 -14.70
N GLU A 68 -5.86 0.86 -15.91
CA GLU A 68 -5.62 -0.13 -16.98
C GLU A 68 -4.61 -1.20 -16.57
N ASP A 69 -3.51 -0.81 -15.93
CA ASP A 69 -2.48 -1.76 -15.49
C ASP A 69 -3.02 -2.76 -14.46
N VAL A 70 -3.92 -2.31 -13.58
CA VAL A 70 -4.59 -3.18 -12.59
C VAL A 70 -5.53 -4.16 -13.27
N ILE A 71 -6.32 -3.68 -14.24
CA ILE A 71 -7.23 -4.50 -15.06
C ILE A 71 -6.44 -5.59 -15.79
N GLN A 72 -5.34 -5.23 -16.44
CA GLN A 72 -4.48 -6.17 -17.16
C GLN A 72 -3.80 -7.17 -16.22
N TYR A 73 -3.28 -6.71 -15.06
CA TYR A 73 -2.62 -7.60 -14.10
C TYR A 73 -3.59 -8.62 -13.48
N LYS A 74 -4.85 -8.24 -13.27
CA LYS A 74 -5.89 -9.11 -12.71
C LYS A 74 -6.69 -9.86 -13.76
N ASP A 75 -6.39 -9.68 -15.04
CA ASP A 75 -7.09 -10.28 -16.18
C ASP A 75 -8.61 -10.00 -16.17
N PHE A 76 -8.97 -8.76 -15.83
CA PHE A 76 -10.37 -8.35 -15.85
C PHE A 76 -10.83 -7.97 -17.27
N ASN A 77 -12.03 -8.42 -17.64
CA ASN A 77 -12.65 -7.97 -18.87
C ASN A 77 -13.16 -6.53 -18.74
N ARG A 78 -12.42 -5.59 -19.33
CA ARG A 78 -12.73 -4.14 -19.38
C ARG A 78 -14.19 -3.83 -19.74
N ASN A 79 -14.82 -4.65 -20.58
CA ASN A 79 -16.18 -4.38 -21.05
C ASN A 79 -17.24 -4.69 -19.99
N LEU A 80 -16.96 -5.64 -19.09
CA LEU A 80 -17.89 -6.16 -18.09
C LEU A 80 -17.69 -5.56 -16.69
N ILE A 81 -16.80 -4.57 -16.54
CA ILE A 81 -16.49 -3.99 -15.24
C ILE A 81 -16.80 -2.50 -15.15
N ILE A 82 -17.09 -2.08 -13.92
CA ILE A 82 -17.15 -0.70 -13.49
C ILE A 82 -16.06 -0.47 -12.44
N VAL A 83 -15.29 0.61 -12.59
CA VAL A 83 -14.27 1.01 -11.63
C VAL A 83 -14.69 2.27 -10.89
N LYS A 84 -14.58 2.25 -9.56
CA LYS A 84 -14.69 3.43 -8.69
C LYS A 84 -13.37 3.67 -7.97
N ILE A 85 -13.00 4.93 -7.83
CA ILE A 85 -11.84 5.36 -7.03
C ILE A 85 -12.33 6.33 -5.97
N ASN A 86 -12.13 5.99 -4.70
CA ASN A 86 -12.58 6.77 -3.55
C ASN A 86 -14.07 7.12 -3.64
N GLY A 87 -14.89 6.14 -4.06
CA GLY A 87 -16.34 6.29 -4.26
C GLY A 87 -16.75 6.96 -5.58
N ASN A 88 -15.83 7.56 -6.33
CA ASN A 88 -16.15 8.24 -7.59
C ASN A 88 -16.02 7.28 -8.78
N LEU A 89 -17.06 7.25 -9.62
CA LEU A 89 -17.07 6.48 -10.86
C LEU A 89 -16.03 7.01 -11.85
N VAL A 90 -15.20 6.12 -12.39
CA VAL A 90 -14.22 6.48 -13.42
C VAL A 90 -14.77 6.09 -14.79
N ASN A 91 -14.68 7.01 -15.76
CA ASN A 91 -15.06 6.71 -17.14
C ASN A 91 -14.09 5.68 -17.74
N LYS A 92 -14.63 4.71 -18.49
CA LYS A 92 -13.83 3.70 -19.21
C LYS A 92 -12.76 4.31 -20.09
N ASN A 93 -12.99 5.49 -20.68
CA ASN A 93 -12.01 6.18 -21.55
C ASN A 93 -10.81 6.76 -20.79
N ASP A 94 -10.90 6.85 -19.46
CA ASP A 94 -9.87 7.43 -18.61
C ASP A 94 -9.05 6.38 -17.84
N TYR A 95 -9.33 5.09 -18.03
CA TYR A 95 -8.61 4.01 -17.32
C TYR A 95 -7.09 4.05 -17.55
N ASN A 96 -6.66 4.42 -18.76
CA ASN A 96 -5.26 4.58 -19.14
C ASN A 96 -4.64 5.92 -18.71
N LYS A 97 -5.46 6.91 -18.34
CA LYS A 97 -5.00 8.26 -17.93
C LYS A 97 -4.97 8.42 -16.42
N ARG A 98 -5.88 7.73 -15.72
CA ARG A 98 -6.07 7.88 -14.29
C ARG A 98 -4.97 7.14 -13.53
N LYS A 99 -3.98 7.91 -13.10
CA LYS A 99 -2.90 7.43 -12.22
C LYS A 99 -3.42 7.18 -10.81
N LEU A 100 -3.09 6.02 -10.27
CA LEU A 100 -3.39 5.57 -8.92
C LEU A 100 -2.32 6.07 -7.95
N LYS A 101 -2.75 6.46 -6.76
CA LYS A 101 -1.90 6.89 -5.66
C LYS A 101 -1.91 5.85 -4.55
N GLN A 102 -0.92 5.97 -3.67
CA GLN A 102 -0.92 5.23 -2.42
C GLN A 102 -2.20 5.57 -1.62
N ASP A 103 -2.72 4.58 -0.90
CA ASP A 103 -3.94 4.67 -0.09
C ASP A 103 -5.24 4.98 -0.86
N ASP A 104 -5.21 5.01 -2.20
CA ASP A 104 -6.45 5.06 -2.99
C ASP A 104 -7.29 3.82 -2.71
N LYS A 105 -8.61 4.01 -2.59
CA LYS A 105 -9.59 2.94 -2.49
C LYS A 105 -10.18 2.68 -3.86
N VAL A 106 -9.76 1.60 -4.49
CA VAL A 106 -10.24 1.18 -5.80
C VAL A 106 -11.24 0.05 -5.62
N GLU A 107 -12.41 0.21 -6.23
CA GLU A 107 -13.43 -0.82 -6.29
C GLU A 107 -13.69 -1.19 -7.74
N ILE A 108 -13.69 -2.47 -8.06
CA ILE A 108 -13.99 -3.02 -9.38
C ILE A 108 -15.14 -3.99 -9.23
N HIS A 109 -16.26 -3.65 -9.86
CA HIS A 109 -17.50 -4.41 -9.81
C HIS A 109 -17.82 -4.99 -11.19
N TYR A 110 -18.29 -6.24 -11.22
CA TYR A 110 -18.82 -6.83 -12.45
C TYR A 110 -20.24 -6.37 -12.72
N LEU A 111 -20.52 -6.06 -13.98
CA LEU A 111 -21.86 -5.85 -14.49
C LEU A 111 -22.55 -7.20 -14.65
N LEU A 112 -23.28 -7.60 -13.62
CA LEU A 112 -24.19 -8.75 -13.70
C LEU A 112 -25.55 -8.22 -14.18
N ALA A 113 -25.88 -8.48 -15.44
CA ALA A 113 -27.23 -8.25 -15.95
C ALA A 113 -28.13 -9.38 -15.42
N GLY A 114 -28.83 -9.12 -14.31
CA GLY A 114 -29.96 -9.95 -13.88
C GLY A 114 -31.21 -9.49 -14.62
N GLY A 115 -31.78 -10.38 -15.43
CA GLY A 115 -33.11 -10.20 -16.03
C GLY A 115 -34.20 -10.69 -15.08
#